data_AF-A0ABD2LHM6-F1
#
_entry.id   AF-A0ABD2LHM6-F1
#
_cell.length_a   1.000
_cell.length_b   1.000
_cell.length_c   1.000
_cell.angle_alpha   90.00
_cell.angle_beta   90.00
_cell.angle_gamma   90.00
#
_symmetry.space_group_name_H-M   'P 1'
#
loop_
_entity.id
_entity.type
_entity.pdbx_description
1 polymer ?
#
loop_
_entity_poly.entity_id
_entity_poly.type
_entity_poly.pdbx_seq_one_letter_code
_entity_poly.pdbx_strand_id
1 'polypeptide(L)'
;MPFTPHSASLTSMAYRHLVNEFNESVKIGNRRNSQTLGRVSLHECGHTLVIWFMPGSELLIHVTVIPDEDGSDGATVTEAIELKTRRQQWAELVALLGGKVAERMFCKRSVGHRGADIPDATRIAKKFAGFPAIGPLSKSQNQTIRRMLRQAEEEAEVILHPRRRLLKKLAIRLFDSGTLSKIEVQRILDVAPAYEVRPRSTRANPYLSDDGEEEFDALD
;
A
#
# COMPACT_ATOMS: atom_id res chain seq x y z
N MET A 1 -36.73 8.45 5.78
CA MET A 1 -36.46 7.65 4.56
C MET A 1 -34.97 7.40 4.49
N PRO A 2 -34.44 6.19 4.74
CA PRO A 2 -33.03 5.93 4.51
C PRO A 2 -32.80 5.47 3.06
N PHE A 3 -31.86 6.13 2.38
CA PHE A 3 -31.32 5.74 1.08
C PHE A 3 -30.68 4.35 1.18
N THR A 4 -31.22 3.37 0.45
CA THR A 4 -30.55 2.09 0.19
C THR A 4 -29.64 2.23 -1.03
N PRO A 5 -28.32 1.95 -0.96
CA PRO A 5 -27.54 1.82 -2.17
C PRO A 5 -27.89 0.48 -2.83
N HIS A 6 -28.47 0.54 -4.03
CA HIS A 6 -28.61 -0.62 -4.90
C HIS A 6 -27.22 -1.19 -5.17
N SER A 7 -26.90 -2.34 -4.56
CA SER A 7 -25.85 -3.20 -5.10
C SER A 7 -26.39 -3.80 -6.39
N ALA A 8 -26.20 -3.11 -7.51
CA ALA A 8 -26.46 -3.66 -8.82
C ALA A 8 -25.53 -4.86 -9.00
N SER A 9 -26.05 -6.06 -8.77
CA SER A 9 -25.38 -7.30 -9.16
C SER A 9 -25.27 -7.26 -10.69
N LEU A 10 -24.08 -6.93 -11.20
CA LEU A 10 -23.79 -7.04 -12.62
C LEU A 10 -24.23 -8.44 -13.08
N THR A 11 -25.08 -8.50 -14.12
CA THR A 11 -25.41 -9.75 -14.79
C THR A 11 -24.12 -10.48 -15.12
N SER A 12 -24.07 -11.81 -14.99
CA SER A 12 -22.82 -12.57 -15.18
C SER A 12 -22.09 -12.26 -16.50
N MET A 13 -22.82 -11.84 -17.55
CA MET A 13 -22.25 -11.35 -18.82
C MET A 13 -21.57 -9.98 -18.71
N ALA A 14 -22.17 -9.00 -18.03
CA ALA A 14 -21.59 -7.67 -17.86
C ALA A 14 -20.30 -7.73 -17.02
N TYR A 15 -20.30 -8.52 -15.94
CA TYR A 15 -19.08 -8.73 -15.16
C TYR A 15 -17.97 -9.42 -15.97
N ARG A 16 -18.32 -10.42 -16.79
CA ARG A 16 -17.34 -11.07 -17.68
C ARG A 16 -16.74 -10.08 -18.70
N HIS A 17 -17.55 -9.18 -19.24
CA HIS A 17 -17.06 -8.14 -20.15
C HIS A 17 -16.04 -7.23 -19.46
N LEU A 18 -16.40 -6.70 -18.28
CA LEU A 18 -15.51 -5.86 -17.48
C LEU A 18 -14.18 -6.55 -17.16
N VAL A 19 -14.23 -7.83 -16.77
CA VAL A 19 -13.02 -8.63 -16.52
C VAL A 19 -12.14 -8.73 -17.77
N ASN A 20 -12.75 -8.89 -18.95
CA ASN A 20 -12.02 -8.96 -20.21
C ASN A 20 -11.37 -7.62 -20.56
N GLU A 21 -12.08 -6.50 -20.42
CA GLU A 21 -11.55 -5.15 -20.64
C GLU A 21 -10.37 -4.85 -19.72
N PHE A 22 -10.52 -5.16 -18.43
CA PHE A 22 -9.43 -5.05 -17.46
C PHE A 22 -8.21 -5.87 -17.88
N ASN A 23 -8.41 -7.14 -18.24
CA ASN A 23 -7.30 -8.03 -18.63
C ASN A 23 -6.62 -7.54 -19.93
N GLU A 24 -7.38 -7.04 -20.90
CA GLU A 24 -6.81 -6.47 -22.13
C GLU A 24 -6.06 -5.16 -21.86
N SER A 25 -6.57 -4.29 -20.99
CA SER A 25 -5.85 -3.10 -20.53
C SER A 25 -4.48 -3.46 -19.94
N VAL A 26 -4.45 -4.42 -19.01
CA VAL A 26 -3.21 -4.94 -18.41
C VAL A 26 -2.28 -5.53 -19.47
N LYS A 27 -2.80 -6.31 -20.42
CA LYS A 27 -2.03 -6.93 -21.51
C LYS A 27 -1.44 -5.90 -22.46
N ILE A 28 -2.15 -4.82 -22.77
CA ILE A 28 -1.64 -3.70 -23.55
C ILE A 28 -0.49 -3.01 -22.80
N GLY A 29 -0.68 -2.69 -21.53
CA GLY A 29 0.38 -2.10 -20.69
C GLY A 29 1.61 -3.01 -20.59
N ASN A 30 1.41 -4.32 -20.48
CA ASN A 30 2.49 -5.29 -20.49
C ASN A 30 3.25 -5.34 -21.81
N ARG A 31 2.59 -5.23 -22.96
CA ARG A 31 3.25 -5.21 -24.28
C ARG A 31 4.01 -3.90 -24.51
N ARG A 32 3.42 -2.77 -24.15
CA ARG A 32 3.96 -1.44 -24.40
C ARG A 32 4.94 -0.93 -23.33
N ASN A 33 5.09 -1.67 -22.23
CA ASN A 33 5.80 -1.18 -21.04
C ASN A 33 5.24 0.15 -20.51
N SER A 34 3.92 0.32 -20.55
CA SER A 34 3.26 1.59 -20.24
C SER A 34 2.28 1.44 -19.10
N GLN A 35 2.06 2.55 -18.40
CA GLN A 35 0.95 2.67 -17.45
C GLN A 35 -0.36 2.69 -18.25
N THR A 36 -1.26 1.78 -17.90
CA THR A 36 -2.62 1.67 -18.44
C THR A 36 -3.54 1.60 -17.24
N LEU A 37 -4.80 1.98 -17.40
CA LEU A 37 -5.75 2.01 -16.28
C LEU A 37 -5.79 0.68 -15.50
N GLY A 38 -5.74 -0.46 -16.18
CA GLY A 38 -5.70 -1.77 -15.52
C GLY A 38 -4.41 -2.01 -14.71
N ARG A 39 -3.26 -1.53 -15.18
CA ARG A 39 -1.99 -1.62 -14.43
C ARG A 39 -1.95 -0.66 -13.25
N VAL A 40 -2.43 0.57 -13.43
CA VAL A 40 -2.54 1.55 -12.33
C VAL A 40 -3.51 1.03 -11.27
N SER A 41 -4.65 0.46 -11.66
CA SER A 41 -5.58 -0.17 -10.72
C SER A 41 -4.93 -1.28 -9.87
N LEU A 42 -4.07 -2.10 -10.49
CA LEU A 42 -3.30 -3.12 -9.76
C LEU A 42 -2.26 -2.49 -8.82
N HIS A 43 -1.62 -1.42 -9.24
CA HIS A 43 -0.62 -0.68 -8.46
C HIS A 43 -1.25 -0.08 -7.20
N GLU A 44 -2.32 0.71 -7.36
CA GLU A 44 -3.04 1.33 -6.24
C GLU A 44 -3.66 0.31 -5.28
N CYS A 45 -4.21 -0.79 -5.82
CA CYS A 45 -4.69 -1.89 -4.98
C CYS A 45 -3.57 -2.62 -4.23
N GLY A 46 -2.32 -2.55 -4.71
CA GLY A 46 -1.14 -3.03 -4.02
C GLY A 46 -0.88 -2.24 -2.74
N HIS A 47 -0.82 -0.91 -2.84
CA HIS A 47 -0.73 -0.03 -1.67
C HIS A 47 -1.89 -0.25 -0.71
N THR A 48 -3.11 -0.22 -1.24
CA THR A 48 -4.35 -0.36 -0.47
C THR A 48 -4.37 -1.64 0.36
N LEU A 49 -4.02 -2.79 -0.22
CA LEU A 49 -4.01 -4.05 0.51
C LEU A 49 -2.90 -4.13 1.56
N VAL A 50 -1.71 -3.57 1.28
CA VAL A 50 -0.67 -3.51 2.31
C VAL A 50 -1.16 -2.66 3.47
N ILE A 51 -1.69 -1.46 3.23
CA ILE A 51 -2.28 -0.60 4.27
C ILE A 51 -3.37 -1.33 5.05
N TRP A 52 -4.24 -2.08 4.36
CA TRP A 52 -5.35 -2.79 4.99
C TRP A 52 -4.89 -3.90 5.93
N PHE A 53 -3.86 -4.65 5.56
CA PHE A 53 -3.45 -5.87 6.28
C PHE A 53 -2.20 -5.68 7.13
N MET A 54 -1.50 -4.56 7.02
CA MET A 54 -0.30 -4.29 7.79
C MET A 54 -0.63 -3.57 9.10
N PRO A 55 -0.28 -4.17 10.25
CA PRO A 55 -0.49 -3.51 11.53
C PRO A 55 0.36 -2.25 11.69
N GLY A 56 -0.28 -1.14 12.09
CA GLY A 56 0.40 0.15 12.25
C GLY A 56 0.47 0.99 10.98
N SER A 57 -0.19 0.57 9.89
CA SER A 57 -0.47 1.46 8.76
C SER A 57 -1.44 2.58 9.15
N GLU A 58 -1.40 3.66 8.37
CA GLU A 58 -2.35 4.76 8.49
C GLU A 58 -3.76 4.35 8.07
N LEU A 59 -4.76 5.12 8.49
CA LEU A 59 -6.15 4.88 8.17
C LEU A 59 -6.40 5.17 6.68
N LEU A 60 -6.89 4.18 5.94
CA LEU A 60 -7.28 4.36 4.55
C LEU A 60 -8.54 5.23 4.44
N ILE A 61 -8.48 6.30 3.65
CA ILE A 61 -9.64 7.15 3.33
C ILE A 61 -10.30 6.63 2.06
N HIS A 62 -9.55 6.57 0.96
CA HIS A 62 -10.02 6.05 -0.32
C HIS A 62 -8.83 5.69 -1.24
N VAL A 63 -9.12 5.02 -2.35
CA VAL A 63 -8.20 4.76 -3.44
C VAL A 63 -8.84 5.16 -4.76
N THR A 64 -8.10 5.85 -5.63
CA THR A 64 -8.58 6.36 -6.92
C THR A 64 -7.60 6.04 -8.04
N VAL A 65 -8.09 5.93 -9.26
CA VAL A 65 -7.32 5.91 -10.53
C VAL A 65 -7.69 7.08 -11.43
N ILE A 66 -8.57 7.96 -10.97
CA ILE A 66 -8.96 9.18 -11.65
C ILE A 66 -7.85 10.21 -11.45
N PRO A 67 -7.37 10.87 -12.52
CA PRO A 67 -6.39 11.92 -12.39
C PRO A 67 -6.92 13.15 -11.65
N ASP A 68 -6.15 13.66 -10.68
CA ASP A 68 -6.41 14.97 -10.04
C ASP A 68 -6.11 16.15 -10.99
N GLU A 69 -6.39 17.39 -10.58
CA GLU A 69 -6.19 18.62 -11.38
C GLU A 69 -4.75 18.78 -11.91
N ASP A 70 -3.74 18.28 -11.17
CA ASP A 70 -2.33 18.23 -11.58
C ASP A 70 -2.01 17.05 -12.52
N GLY A 71 -3.03 16.33 -12.96
CA GLY A 71 -2.94 15.21 -13.89
C GLY A 71 -2.36 13.94 -13.28
N SER A 72 -2.46 13.72 -11.97
CA SER A 72 -1.93 12.56 -11.23
C SER A 72 -2.81 11.32 -11.37
N ASP A 73 -2.48 10.37 -12.26
CA ASP A 73 -3.26 9.14 -12.51
C ASP A 73 -3.30 8.17 -11.32
N GLY A 74 -4.13 8.44 -10.33
CA GLY A 74 -4.42 7.55 -9.22
C GLY A 74 -3.59 7.78 -7.96
N ALA A 75 -4.23 7.50 -6.82
CA ALA A 75 -3.68 7.73 -5.50
C ALA A 75 -4.38 6.84 -4.46
N THR A 76 -3.59 6.40 -3.48
CA THR A 76 -4.11 5.76 -2.26
C THR A 76 -3.98 6.77 -1.11
N VAL A 77 -5.12 7.28 -0.64
CA VAL A 77 -5.16 8.40 0.32
C VAL A 77 -5.39 7.87 1.73
N THR A 78 -4.52 8.26 2.64
CA THR A 78 -4.57 7.92 4.07
C THR A 78 -4.68 9.18 4.95
N GLU A 79 -5.12 8.99 6.19
CA GLU A 79 -5.06 10.05 7.21
C GLU A 79 -3.61 10.27 7.65
N ALA A 80 -3.11 11.50 7.48
CA ALA A 80 -1.73 11.84 7.79
C ALA A 80 -1.47 11.80 9.30
N ILE A 81 -0.44 11.06 9.70
CA ILE A 81 0.06 11.05 11.08
C ILE A 81 1.32 11.92 11.14
N GLU A 82 1.28 13.03 11.89
CA GLU A 82 2.39 13.98 12.00
C GLU A 82 3.66 13.33 12.60
N LEU A 83 3.48 12.58 13.70
CA LEU A 83 4.57 11.89 14.41
C LEU A 83 4.38 10.38 14.36
N LYS A 84 5.13 9.75 13.46
CA LYS A 84 5.10 8.31 13.23
C LYS A 84 6.06 7.56 14.16
N THR A 85 5.55 6.57 14.87
CA THR A 85 6.34 5.56 15.57
C THR A 85 7.21 4.76 14.59
N ARG A 86 8.22 4.05 15.11
CA ARG A 86 9.07 3.14 14.32
C ARG A 86 8.25 2.14 13.50
N ARG A 87 7.22 1.57 14.11
CA ARG A 87 6.30 0.61 13.47
C ARG A 87 5.52 1.26 12.32
N GLN A 88 4.99 2.47 12.53
CA GLN A 88 4.28 3.22 11.49
C GLN A 88 5.19 3.61 10.32
N GLN A 89 6.43 4.04 10.59
CA GLN A 89 7.40 4.34 9.54
C GLN A 89 7.74 3.10 8.71
N TRP A 90 7.90 1.95 9.37
CA TRP A 90 8.10 0.69 8.65
C TRP A 90 6.88 0.31 7.82
N ALA A 91 5.68 0.46 8.38
CA ALA A 91 4.43 0.18 7.67
C ALA A 91 4.24 1.08 6.44
N GLU A 92 4.59 2.35 6.54
CA GLU A 92 4.64 3.27 5.41
C GLU A 92 5.64 2.81 4.34
N LEU A 93 6.83 2.35 4.73
CA LEU A 93 7.83 1.85 3.80
C LEU A 93 7.34 0.62 3.02
N VAL A 94 6.73 -0.35 3.71
CA VAL A 94 6.17 -1.55 3.09
C VAL A 94 4.98 -1.17 2.19
N ALA A 95 4.12 -0.24 2.63
CA ALA A 95 3.00 0.27 1.85
C ALA A 95 3.49 0.89 0.53
N LEU A 96 4.50 1.77 0.54
CA LEU A 96 5.10 2.38 -0.66
C LEU A 96 5.63 1.35 -1.67
N LEU A 97 6.06 0.17 -1.22
CA LEU A 97 6.56 -0.89 -2.11
C LEU A 97 5.44 -1.85 -2.56
N GLY A 98 4.25 -1.75 -1.98
CA GLY A 98 3.08 -2.57 -2.29
C GLY A 98 2.64 -2.49 -3.75
N GLY A 99 2.62 -1.29 -4.34
CA GLY A 99 2.28 -1.09 -5.75
C GLY A 99 3.24 -1.79 -6.70
N LYS A 100 4.55 -1.63 -6.48
CA LYS A 100 5.60 -2.35 -7.21
C LYS A 100 5.46 -3.88 -7.10
N VAL A 101 5.17 -4.38 -5.90
CA VAL A 101 4.98 -5.82 -5.67
C VAL A 101 3.76 -6.33 -6.42
N ALA A 102 2.64 -5.62 -6.35
CA ALA A 102 1.42 -5.96 -7.08
C ALA A 102 1.67 -6.02 -8.60
N GLU A 103 2.34 -5.02 -9.16
CA GLU A 103 2.69 -5.04 -10.58
C GLU A 103 3.58 -6.23 -10.94
N ARG A 104 4.63 -6.53 -10.17
CA ARG A 104 5.46 -7.72 -10.42
C ARG A 104 4.61 -9.01 -10.40
N MET A 105 3.69 -9.12 -9.46
CA MET A 105 2.83 -10.28 -9.29
C MET A 105 1.92 -10.54 -10.51
N PHE A 106 1.35 -9.50 -11.13
CA PHE A 106 0.36 -9.64 -12.21
C PHE A 106 0.92 -9.37 -13.60
N CYS A 107 1.93 -8.52 -13.69
CA CYS A 107 2.49 -8.00 -14.93
C CYS A 107 3.91 -8.51 -15.20
N LYS A 108 4.49 -9.33 -14.31
CA LYS A 108 5.87 -9.87 -14.32
C LYS A 108 6.99 -8.81 -14.17
N ARG A 109 6.66 -7.53 -14.35
CA ARG A 109 7.55 -6.38 -14.18
C ARG A 109 6.76 -5.19 -13.66
N SER A 110 7.40 -4.40 -12.82
CA SER A 110 6.90 -3.08 -12.43
C SER A 110 7.41 -2.03 -13.41
N VAL A 111 6.54 -1.10 -13.78
CA VAL A 111 6.93 0.14 -14.48
C VAL A 111 6.98 1.32 -13.53
N GLY A 112 6.65 1.07 -12.25
CA GLY A 112 6.45 2.08 -11.21
C GLY A 112 5.20 2.91 -11.45
N HIS A 113 4.81 3.71 -10.45
CA HIS A 113 3.88 4.81 -10.63
C HIS A 113 4.65 6.15 -10.54
N ARG A 114 4.66 6.92 -11.63
CA ARG A 114 5.36 8.21 -11.84
C ARG A 114 6.80 8.37 -11.32
N GLY A 115 7.45 7.28 -10.90
CA GLY A 115 8.78 7.31 -10.30
C GLY A 115 8.82 7.88 -8.88
N ALA A 116 7.69 8.07 -8.18
CA ALA A 116 7.67 8.67 -6.84
C ALA A 116 7.89 7.63 -5.72
N ASP A 117 7.32 6.43 -5.85
CA ASP A 117 7.31 5.43 -4.76
C ASP A 117 8.71 5.04 -4.30
N ILE A 118 9.67 4.89 -5.22
CA ILE A 118 11.04 4.46 -4.90
C ILE A 118 11.84 5.59 -4.22
N PRO A 119 11.86 6.83 -4.74
CA PRO A 119 12.37 7.98 -4.00
C PRO A 119 11.75 8.15 -2.62
N ASP A 120 10.43 8.02 -2.49
CA ASP A 120 9.76 8.14 -1.20
C ASP A 120 10.10 7.00 -0.25
N ALA A 121 10.11 5.75 -0.73
CA ALA A 121 10.55 4.61 0.05
C ALA A 121 12.00 4.79 0.50
N THR A 122 12.87 5.33 -0.36
CA THR A 122 14.26 5.64 -0.01
C THR A 122 14.34 6.72 1.08
N ARG A 123 13.52 7.77 0.98
CA ARG A 123 13.43 8.85 1.98
C ARG A 123 12.95 8.32 3.34
N ILE A 124 11.92 7.48 3.35
CA ILE A 124 11.41 6.84 4.56
C ILE A 124 12.46 5.88 5.14
N ALA A 125 13.14 5.09 4.32
CA ALA A 125 14.21 4.20 4.77
C ALA A 125 15.39 4.98 5.40
N LYS A 126 15.77 6.13 4.82
CA LYS A 126 16.77 7.03 5.42
C LYS A 126 16.33 7.55 6.78
N LYS A 127 15.09 8.06 6.88
CA LYS A 127 14.50 8.53 8.13
C LYS A 127 14.48 7.41 9.17
N PHE A 128 14.08 6.21 8.77
CA PHE A 128 14.06 5.04 9.65
C PHE A 128 15.47 4.60 10.09
N ALA A 129 16.49 4.75 9.25
CA ALA A 129 17.86 4.43 9.65
C ALA A 129 18.56 5.54 10.46
N GLY A 130 17.90 6.68 10.67
CA GLY A 130 18.53 7.86 11.30
C GLY A 130 19.59 8.51 10.40
N PHE A 131 19.50 8.31 9.08
CA PHE A 131 20.46 8.88 8.12
C PHE A 131 20.01 10.26 7.63
N PRO A 132 20.95 11.11 7.17
CA PRO A 132 20.62 12.40 6.58
C PRO A 132 19.63 12.26 5.42
N ALA A 133 18.57 13.08 5.43
CA ALA A 133 17.57 13.09 4.36
C ALA A 133 18.18 13.54 3.03
N ILE A 134 19.01 14.60 3.07
CA ILE A 134 19.69 15.22 1.95
C ILE A 134 21.20 14.96 2.06
N GLY A 135 21.85 14.79 0.92
CA GLY A 135 23.31 14.60 0.84
C GLY A 135 23.73 13.16 0.56
N PRO A 136 25.01 12.95 0.21
CA PRO A 136 25.54 11.64 -0.12
C PRO A 136 25.62 10.74 1.12
N LEU A 137 25.21 9.49 0.96
CA LEU A 137 25.41 8.45 1.96
C LEU A 137 26.72 7.70 1.70
N SER A 138 27.36 7.22 2.76
CA SER A 138 28.48 6.28 2.64
C SER A 138 28.05 4.98 1.94
N LYS A 139 29.02 4.19 1.47
CA LYS A 139 28.76 2.89 0.84
C LYS A 139 27.99 1.94 1.78
N SER A 140 28.34 1.92 3.06
CA SER A 140 27.68 1.10 4.10
C SER A 140 26.24 1.55 4.34
N GLN A 141 26.01 2.86 4.49
CA GLN A 141 24.65 3.41 4.65
C GLN A 141 23.77 3.08 3.44
N ASN A 142 24.27 3.24 2.21
CA ASN A 142 23.56 2.82 1.00
C ASN A 142 23.23 1.32 0.98
N GLN A 143 24.13 0.46 1.46
CA GLN A 143 23.88 -0.97 1.58
C GLN A 143 22.77 -1.28 2.60
N THR A 144 22.74 -0.56 3.72
CA THR A 144 21.66 -0.65 4.71
C THR A 144 20.31 -0.24 4.12
N ILE A 145 20.23 0.89 3.42
CA ILE A 145 18.99 1.31 2.74
C ILE A 145 18.51 0.25 1.75
N ARG A 146 19.41 -0.29 0.93
CA ARG A 146 19.05 -1.36 -0.02
C ARG A 146 18.56 -2.64 0.67
N ARG A 147 19.12 -2.99 1.84
CA ARG A 147 18.63 -4.13 2.64
C ARG A 147 17.22 -3.88 3.16
N MET A 148 16.96 -2.70 3.70
CA MET A 148 15.65 -2.32 4.22
C MET A 148 14.59 -2.31 3.12
N LEU A 149 14.89 -1.74 1.95
CA LEU A 149 13.97 -1.75 0.81
C LEU A 149 13.63 -3.18 0.37
N ARG A 150 14.62 -4.09 0.34
CA ARG A 150 14.36 -5.50 0.03
C ARG A 150 13.49 -6.18 1.07
N GLN A 151 13.77 -5.98 2.36
CA GLN A 151 12.97 -6.54 3.44
C GLN A 151 11.53 -6.02 3.39
N ALA A 152 11.33 -4.74 3.11
CA ALA A 152 10.00 -4.17 2.96
C ALA A 152 9.27 -4.71 1.71
N GLU A 153 9.97 -4.93 0.59
CA GLU A 153 9.40 -5.62 -0.58
C GLU A 153 9.01 -7.06 -0.25
N GLU A 154 9.84 -7.81 0.46
CA GLU A 154 9.56 -9.19 0.89
C GLU A 154 8.33 -9.25 1.82
N GLU A 155 8.20 -8.31 2.75
CA GLU A 155 7.04 -8.24 3.65
C GLU A 155 5.74 -7.90 2.89
N ALA A 156 5.81 -6.96 1.94
CA ALA A 156 4.70 -6.69 1.04
C ALA A 156 4.34 -7.92 0.20
N GLU A 157 5.32 -8.72 -0.24
CA GLU A 157 5.08 -9.99 -0.93
C GLU A 157 4.35 -11.00 -0.04
N VAL A 158 4.73 -11.14 1.23
CA VAL A 158 4.05 -12.00 2.21
C VAL A 158 2.60 -11.57 2.44
N ILE A 159 2.32 -10.27 2.44
CA ILE A 159 0.96 -9.75 2.56
C ILE A 159 0.16 -10.01 1.28
N LEU A 160 0.71 -9.71 0.11
CA LEU A 160 -0.04 -9.67 -1.15
C LEU A 160 -0.22 -11.04 -1.81
N HIS A 161 0.76 -11.96 -1.73
CA HIS A 161 0.67 -13.25 -2.41
C HIS A 161 -0.52 -14.11 -1.99
N PRO A 162 -0.79 -14.34 -0.69
CA PRO A 162 -1.97 -15.09 -0.25
C PRO A 162 -3.28 -14.41 -0.65
N ARG A 163 -3.23 -13.09 -0.87
CA ARG A 163 -4.38 -12.22 -1.18
C ARG A 163 -4.49 -11.87 -2.66
N ARG A 164 -3.76 -12.56 -3.53
CA ARG A 164 -3.75 -12.33 -4.99
C ARG A 164 -5.16 -12.24 -5.58
N ARG A 165 -6.07 -13.14 -5.18
CA ARG A 165 -7.46 -13.13 -5.69
C ARG A 165 -8.23 -11.88 -5.25
N LEU A 166 -8.05 -11.46 -3.99
CA LEU A 166 -8.66 -10.25 -3.45
C LEU A 166 -8.11 -8.99 -4.12
N LEU A 167 -6.80 -8.92 -4.35
CA LEU A 167 -6.17 -7.81 -5.08
C LEU A 167 -6.77 -7.67 -6.47
N LYS A 168 -6.87 -8.77 -7.23
CA LYS A 168 -7.47 -8.73 -8.56
C LYS A 168 -8.94 -8.29 -8.52
N LYS A 169 -9.71 -8.78 -7.55
CA LYS A 169 -11.12 -8.38 -7.36
C LYS A 169 -11.22 -6.88 -7.09
N LEU A 170 -10.40 -6.35 -6.18
CA LEU A 170 -10.36 -4.94 -5.82
C LEU A 170 -9.95 -4.08 -7.03
N ALA A 171 -8.91 -4.49 -7.77
CA ALA A 171 -8.42 -3.78 -8.95
C ALA A 171 -9.46 -3.73 -10.07
N ILE A 172 -10.23 -4.81 -10.29
CA ILE A 172 -11.34 -4.81 -11.26
C ILE A 172 -12.45 -3.85 -10.83
N ARG A 173 -12.76 -3.76 -9.52
CA ARG A 173 -13.75 -2.80 -9.01
C ARG A 173 -13.26 -1.37 -9.16
N LEU A 174 -12.00 -1.09 -8.83
CA LEU A 174 -11.38 0.22 -8.99
C LEU A 174 -11.31 0.65 -10.46
N PHE A 175 -10.99 -0.28 -11.36
CA PHE A 175 -10.98 -0.05 -12.80
C PHE A 175 -12.35 0.36 -13.36
N ASP A 176 -13.43 -0.18 -12.77
CA ASP A 176 -14.82 0.10 -13.15
C ASP A 176 -15.34 1.42 -12.56
N SER A 177 -15.12 1.64 -11.26
CA SER A 177 -15.69 2.78 -10.54
C SER A 177 -14.81 4.04 -10.55
N GLY A 178 -13.54 3.92 -10.89
CA GLY A 178 -12.55 5.00 -10.82
C GLY A 178 -12.06 5.29 -9.40
N THR A 179 -12.93 5.21 -8.40
CA THR A 179 -12.61 5.43 -6.98
C THR A 179 -13.30 4.39 -6.10
N LEU A 180 -12.66 3.99 -5.00
CA LEU A 180 -13.22 3.17 -3.93
C LEU A 180 -12.96 3.83 -2.58
N SER A 181 -14.04 4.11 -1.84
CA SER A 181 -13.96 4.55 -0.45
C SER A 181 -13.53 3.42 0.50
N LYS A 182 -13.08 3.77 1.71
CA LYS A 182 -12.81 2.79 2.79
C LYS A 182 -13.95 1.78 2.98
N ILE A 183 -15.20 2.25 2.96
CA ILE A 183 -16.39 1.40 3.17
C ILE A 183 -16.54 0.38 2.04
N GLU A 184 -16.30 0.79 0.79
CA GLU A 184 -16.36 -0.13 -0.35
C GLU A 184 -15.22 -1.13 -0.33
N VAL A 185 -14.00 -0.70 0.01
CA VAL A 185 -12.87 -1.59 0.23
C VAL A 185 -13.22 -2.63 1.30
N GLN A 186 -13.76 -2.21 2.44
CA GLN A 186 -14.18 -3.11 3.52
C GLN A 186 -15.21 -4.14 3.05
N ARG A 187 -16.23 -3.71 2.30
CA ARG A 187 -17.25 -4.62 1.74
C ARG A 187 -16.67 -5.63 0.75
N ILE A 188 -15.67 -5.23 -0.03
CA ILE A 188 -15.04 -6.10 -1.03
C ILE A 188 -14.14 -7.15 -0.37
N LEU A 189 -13.37 -6.73 0.64
CA LEU A 189 -12.41 -7.55 1.37
C LEU A 189 -13.06 -8.43 2.44
N ASP A 190 -14.21 -8.02 2.97
CA ASP A 190 -14.99 -8.74 3.98
C ASP A 190 -14.18 -9.06 5.25
N VAL A 191 -13.28 -8.15 5.62
CA VAL A 191 -12.44 -8.24 6.81
C VAL A 191 -12.08 -6.85 7.30
N ALA A 192 -12.05 -6.66 8.62
CA ALA A 192 -11.63 -5.41 9.23
C ALA A 192 -10.14 -5.14 8.96
N PRO A 193 -9.73 -3.86 8.85
CA PRO A 193 -8.33 -3.53 8.64
C PRO A 193 -7.49 -3.77 9.90
N ALA A 194 -6.21 -4.12 9.69
CA ALA A 194 -5.27 -4.44 10.76
C ALA A 194 -4.96 -3.26 11.69
N TYR A 195 -5.11 -2.02 11.21
CA TYR A 195 -4.92 -0.81 12.02
C TYR A 195 -6.09 -0.49 12.96
N GLU A 196 -7.27 -1.10 12.77
CA GLU A 196 -8.39 -0.99 13.72
C GLU A 196 -8.30 -2.00 14.86
N VAL A 197 -7.48 -3.04 14.70
CA VAL A 197 -7.19 -3.99 15.76
C VAL A 197 -6.26 -3.30 16.76
N ARG A 198 -6.84 -2.73 17.82
CA ARG A 198 -6.06 -2.26 18.98
C ARG A 198 -5.09 -3.38 19.37
N PRO A 199 -3.78 -3.10 19.53
CA PRO A 199 -2.89 -4.12 20.02
C PRO A 199 -3.45 -4.62 21.35
N ARG A 200 -3.78 -5.92 21.42
CA ARG A 200 -3.93 -6.59 22.69
C ARG A 200 -2.66 -6.25 23.47
N SER A 201 -2.81 -5.67 24.65
CA SER A 201 -1.70 -5.50 25.59
C SER A 201 -1.07 -6.88 25.81
N THR A 202 -0.05 -7.19 25.04
CA THR A 202 0.85 -8.31 25.26
C THR A 202 2.21 -7.68 25.42
N ARG A 203 2.60 -7.50 26.68
CA ARG A 203 3.99 -7.29 27.09
C ARG A 203 4.88 -8.27 26.30
N ALA A 204 5.98 -7.75 25.77
CA ALA A 204 7.07 -8.40 25.02
C ALA A 204 7.13 -7.98 23.53
N ASN A 205 7.94 -6.97 23.24
CA ASN A 205 8.42 -6.66 21.90
C ASN A 205 9.74 -7.43 21.66
N PRO A 206 9.83 -8.36 20.70
CA PRO A 206 11.05 -9.13 20.43
C PRO A 206 12.18 -8.34 19.75
N TYR A 207 11.99 -7.04 19.51
CA TYR A 207 12.98 -6.15 18.88
C TYR A 207 13.56 -5.08 19.81
N LEU A 208 13.21 -5.08 21.10
CA LEU A 208 13.96 -4.35 22.12
C LEU A 208 14.84 -5.36 22.87
N SER A 209 16.16 -5.21 22.80
CA SER A 209 17.02 -5.71 23.86
C SER A 209 16.73 -4.91 25.13
N ASP A 210 16.58 -5.63 26.22
CA ASP A 210 16.34 -5.16 27.57
C ASP A 210 17.61 -4.50 28.10
N ASP A 211 17.85 -3.26 27.70
CA ASP A 211 19.00 -2.47 28.15
C ASP A 211 18.49 -1.22 28.90
N GLY A 212 18.27 -1.39 30.21
CA GLY A 212 18.40 -0.34 31.22
C GLY A 212 17.17 0.52 31.50
N GLU A 213 16.45 0.18 32.57
CA GLU A 213 15.64 1.13 33.33
C GLU A 213 16.57 2.21 33.93
N GLU A 214 16.43 3.47 33.52
CA GLU A 214 16.82 4.61 34.36
C GLU A 214 15.56 5.35 34.80
N GLU A 215 15.30 5.18 36.10
CA GLU A 215 14.29 5.81 36.93
C GLU A 215 14.53 7.33 36.96
N PHE A 216 13.68 8.09 36.26
CA PHE A 216 13.60 9.55 36.43
C PHE A 216 12.52 9.85 37.46
N ASP A 217 12.99 10.06 38.69
CA ASP A 217 12.23 10.58 39.82
C ASP A 217 11.58 11.94 39.47
N ALA A 218 10.34 12.11 39.91
CA ALA A 218 9.56 13.31 39.71
C ALA A 218 10.10 14.48 40.57
N LEU A 219 10.31 15.63 39.93
CA LEU A 219 10.34 16.94 40.58
C LEU A 219 9.23 17.79 39.97
N ASP A 220 8.09 17.83 40.67
CA ASP A 220 7.39 19.03 41.18
C ASP A 220 5.99 18.66 41.69
#